data_AF-A0A928CAQ9-F1
#
_entry.id   AF-A0A928CAQ9-F1
#
_cell.length_a   1.000
_cell.length_b   1.000
_cell.length_c   1.000
_cell.angle_alpha   90.00
_cell.angle_beta   90.00
_cell.angle_gamma   90.00
#
_symmetry.space_group_name_H-M   'P 1'
#
loop_
_entity.id
_entity.type
_entity.pdbx_description
1 polymer ?
#
loop_
_entity_poly.entity_id
_entity_poly.type
_entity_poly.pdbx_seq_one_letter_code
_entity_poly.pdbx_strand_id
1 'polypeptide(L)'
;MESNLIYVKTADLFADSQQIIEATKEYAYRSVNIAMLQRNWYLGKRISEEILNGEDRAEYSAETIITLSKQLTEIYGKRFLTKYKSRKSFYQNRQN
;
A
#
# COMPACT_ATOMS: atom_id res chain seq x y z
N MET A 1 -17.70 4.30 0.04
CA MET A 1 -18.77 3.80 0.91
C MET A 1 -18.11 3.20 2.14
N GLU A 2 -18.24 3.87 3.28
CA GLU A 2 -17.79 3.36 4.57
C GLU A 2 -18.61 2.11 4.88
N SER A 3 -17.96 0.96 5.04
CA SER A 3 -18.58 -0.17 5.74
C SER A 3 -18.61 0.22 7.21
N ASN A 4 -19.59 1.04 7.59
CA ASN A 4 -19.83 1.38 8.97
C ASN A 4 -20.10 0.09 9.72
N LEU A 5 -19.40 -0.11 10.85
CA LEU A 5 -19.72 -1.16 11.80
C LEU A 5 -21.09 -0.86 12.36
N ILE A 6 -22.12 -1.47 11.80
CA ILE A 6 -23.49 -1.31 12.27
C ILE A 6 -23.67 -2.25 13.45
N TYR A 7 -23.79 -1.68 14.65
CA TYR A 7 -24.22 -2.43 15.82
C TYR A 7 -25.70 -2.79 15.64
N VAL A 8 -25.99 -4.09 15.54
CA VAL A 8 -27.34 -4.64 15.51
C VAL A 8 -27.50 -5.51 16.74
N LYS A 9 -28.60 -5.29 17.47
CA LYS A 9 -28.99 -6.10 18.62
C LYS A 9 -30.28 -6.85 18.28
N THR A 10 -30.21 -8.17 18.25
CA THR A 10 -31.33 -9.08 18.11
C THR A 10 -31.56 -9.85 19.42
N ALA A 11 -32.46 -10.83 19.39
CA ALA A 11 -32.62 -11.77 20.51
C ALA A 11 -31.50 -12.82 20.56
N ASP A 12 -30.73 -12.98 19.48
CA ASP A 12 -29.65 -13.97 19.37
C ASP A 12 -28.28 -13.31 19.56
N LEU A 13 -27.79 -13.36 20.79
CA LEU A 13 -26.49 -12.80 21.17
C LEU A 13 -25.32 -13.44 20.39
N PHE A 14 -25.43 -14.71 20.02
CA PHE A 14 -24.37 -15.41 19.30
C PHE A 14 -24.30 -14.91 17.85
N ALA A 15 -25.44 -14.84 17.17
CA ALA A 15 -25.52 -14.31 15.81
C ALA A 15 -25.03 -12.85 15.75
N ASP A 16 -25.44 -12.00 16.69
CA ASP A 16 -25.00 -10.61 16.80
C ASP A 16 -23.48 -10.52 16.97
N SER A 17 -22.91 -11.32 17.88
CA SER A 17 -21.47 -11.36 18.14
C SER A 17 -20.68 -11.81 16.91
N GLN A 18 -21.16 -12.83 16.20
CA GLN A 18 -20.53 -13.31 14.97
C GLN A 18 -20.53 -12.23 13.89
N GLN A 19 -21.65 -11.52 13.71
CA GLN A 19 -21.76 -10.44 12.73
C GLN A 19 -20.77 -9.30 13.01
N ILE A 20 -20.64 -8.90 14.28
CA ILE A 20 -19.69 -7.85 14.69
C ILE A 20 -18.25 -8.26 14.36
N ILE A 21 -17.87 -9.51 14.66
CA ILE A 21 -16.53 -10.03 14.38
C ILE A 21 -16.24 -10.03 12.88
N GLU A 22 -17.15 -10.55 12.06
CA GLU A 22 -16.94 -10.65 10.62
C GLU A 22 -16.92 -9.28 9.93
N ALA A 23 -17.82 -8.37 10.31
CA ALA A 23 -17.82 -7.01 9.81
C ALA A 23 -16.51 -6.27 10.16
N THR A 24 -15.99 -6.48 11.38
CA THR A 24 -14.73 -5.86 11.82
C THR A 24 -13.53 -6.41 11.05
N LYS A 25 -13.46 -7.73 10.83
CA LYS A 25 -12.41 -8.35 10.02
C LYS A 25 -12.42 -7.78 8.60
N GLU A 26 -13.59 -7.75 7.97
CA GLU A 26 -13.72 -7.24 6.61
C GLU A 26 -13.30 -5.76 6.51
N TYR A 27 -13.76 -4.93 7.44
CA TYR A 27 -13.35 -3.53 7.53
C TYR A 27 -11.83 -3.39 7.69
N ALA A 28 -11.22 -4.17 8.58
CA ALA A 28 -9.77 -4.15 8.81
C ALA A 28 -9.00 -4.52 7.53
N TYR A 29 -9.40 -5.59 6.85
CA TYR A 29 -8.77 -6.00 5.59
C TYR A 29 -8.87 -4.92 4.51
N ARG A 30 -10.07 -4.33 4.32
CA ARG A 30 -10.30 -3.24 3.37
C ARG A 30 -9.47 -2.01 3.71
N SER A 31 -9.46 -1.60 4.97
CA SER A 31 -8.71 -0.44 5.46
C SER A 31 -7.21 -0.59 5.24
N VAL A 32 -6.66 -1.78 5.56
CA VAL A 32 -5.26 -2.11 5.30
C VAL A 32 -4.95 -2.06 3.80
N ASN A 33 -5.82 -2.61 2.96
CA ASN A 33 -5.63 -2.60 1.50
C ASN A 33 -5.63 -1.17 0.94
N ILE A 34 -6.56 -0.33 1.38
CA ILE A 34 -6.63 1.09 0.98
C ILE A 34 -5.35 1.82 1.42
N ALA A 35 -4.93 1.66 2.67
CA ALA A 35 -3.70 2.27 3.16
C ALA A 35 -2.46 1.78 2.39
N MET A 36 -2.41 0.49 2.03
CA MET A 36 -1.33 -0.04 1.19
C MET A 36 -1.34 0.56 -0.22
N LEU A 37 -2.51 0.70 -0.85
CA LEU A 37 -2.65 1.33 -2.16
C LEU A 37 -2.22 2.80 -2.12
N GLN A 38 -2.67 3.56 -1.13
CA GLN A 38 -2.27 4.95 -0.93
C GLN A 38 -0.78 5.10 -0.69
N ARG A 39 -0.19 4.31 0.23
CA ARG A 39 1.27 4.31 0.44
C ARG A 39 2.01 4.02 -0.86
N ASN A 40 1.55 2.99 -1.60
CA ASN A 40 2.17 2.66 -2.86
C ASN A 40 2.09 3.85 -3.81
N TRP A 41 0.91 4.49 -3.95
CA TRP A 41 0.60 5.68 -4.79
C TRP A 41 1.39 6.96 -4.44
N TYR A 42 1.72 7.19 -3.17
CA TYR A 42 2.57 8.32 -2.80
C TYR A 42 4.05 8.04 -3.08
N LEU A 43 4.53 6.81 -2.84
CA LEU A 43 5.93 6.47 -3.03
C LEU A 43 6.38 6.55 -4.50
N GLY A 44 5.60 5.98 -5.41
CA GLY A 44 5.89 6.06 -6.84
C GLY A 44 5.75 7.46 -7.41
N LYS A 45 4.78 8.27 -6.93
CA LYS A 45 4.72 9.70 -7.28
C LYS A 45 6.01 10.42 -6.88
N ARG A 46 6.44 10.31 -5.62
CA ARG A 46 7.66 10.96 -5.13
C ARG A 46 8.92 10.51 -5.87
N ILE A 47 9.04 9.21 -6.16
CA ILE A 47 10.17 8.65 -6.94
C ILE A 47 10.15 9.19 -8.37
N SER A 48 8.97 9.25 -9.00
CA SER A 48 8.83 9.78 -10.36
C SER A 48 9.22 11.25 -10.43
N GLU A 49 8.82 12.06 -9.44
CA GLU A 49 9.22 13.47 -9.35
C GLU A 49 10.74 13.64 -9.22
N GLU A 50 11.41 12.78 -8.44
CA GLU A 50 12.88 12.81 -8.32
C GLU A 50 13.57 12.48 -9.64
N ILE A 51 13.08 11.45 -10.35
CA ILE A 51 13.70 10.96 -11.59
C ILE A 51 13.46 11.95 -12.74
N LEU A 52 12.27 12.56 -12.83
CA LEU A 52 11.93 13.50 -13.90
C LEU A 52 12.70 14.83 -13.79
N ASN A 53 13.12 15.21 -12.59
CA ASN A 53 13.92 16.40 -12.34
C ASN A 53 15.43 16.20 -12.57
N GLY A 54 15.89 14.96 -12.78
CA GLY A 54 17.29 14.66 -13.12
C GLY A 54 17.60 14.98 -14.59
N GLU A 55 18.67 15.72 -14.83
CA GLU A 55 19.09 16.18 -16.17
C GLU A 55 19.74 15.09 -17.04
N ASP A 56 20.08 13.90 -16.51
CA ASP A 56 20.80 12.85 -17.26
C ASP A 56 20.28 11.42 -16.95
N ARG A 57 19.49 10.85 -17.87
CA ARG A 57 18.20 10.22 -17.49
C ARG A 57 18.10 8.70 -17.33
N ALA A 58 19.18 7.93 -17.45
CA ALA A 58 19.11 6.48 -17.23
C ALA A 58 19.99 6.01 -16.06
N GLU A 59 21.22 6.51 -15.99
CA GLU A 59 22.19 6.04 -15.00
C GLU A 59 21.92 6.63 -13.61
N TYR A 60 21.67 7.95 -13.53
CA TYR A 60 21.24 8.61 -12.29
C TYR A 60 19.96 8.00 -11.73
N SER A 61 18.95 7.80 -12.59
CA SER A 61 17.66 7.24 -12.16
C SER A 61 17.78 5.79 -11.66
N ALA A 62 18.68 4.99 -12.25
CA ALA A 62 18.98 3.65 -11.78
C ALA A 62 19.70 3.66 -10.42
N GLU A 63 20.72 4.51 -10.24
CA GLU A 63 21.47 4.62 -9.00
C GLU A 63 20.58 5.11 -7.83
N THR A 64 19.79 6.16 -8.05
CA THR A 64 18.86 6.71 -7.05
C THR A 64 17.86 5.64 -6.59
N ILE A 65 17.31 4.85 -7.51
CA ILE A 65 16.39 3.75 -7.19
C ILE A 65 17.09 2.67 -6.34
N ILE A 66 18.31 2.28 -6.71
CA ILE A 66 19.06 1.23 -6.01
C ILE A 66 19.39 1.69 -4.58
N THR A 67 19.90 2.91 -4.43
CA THR A 67 20.25 3.49 -3.13
C THR A 67 19.04 3.61 -2.23
N LEU A 68 17.93 4.17 -2.73
CA LEU A 68 16.69 4.29 -2.00
C LEU A 68 16.16 2.90 -1.57
N SER A 69 16.22 1.91 -2.47
CA SER A 69 15.78 0.55 -2.15
C SER A 69 16.64 -0.13 -1.09
N LYS A 70 17.96 0.14 -1.05
CA LYS A 70 18.86 -0.37 -0.01
C LYS A 70 18.53 0.26 1.35
N GLN A 71 18.45 1.59 1.41
CA GLN A 71 18.14 2.33 2.63
C GLN A 71 16.78 1.91 3.23
N LEU A 72 15.74 1.81 2.40
CA LEU A 72 14.42 1.39 2.88
C LEU A 72 14.40 -0.07 3.32
N THR A 73 15.27 -0.93 2.78
CA THR A 73 15.40 -2.33 3.21
C THR A 73 16.13 -2.45 4.53
N GLU A 74 17.14 -1.61 4.77
CA GLU A 74 17.85 -1.56 6.04
C GLU A 74 16.92 -1.18 7.19
N ILE A 75 16.06 -0.17 6.97
CA ILE A 75 15.13 0.33 7.99
C ILE A 75 13.91 -0.59 8.16
N TYR A 76 13.32 -1.09 7.07
CA TYR A 76 12.04 -1.81 7.10
C TYR A 76 12.14 -3.33 6.80
N GLY A 77 13.36 -3.85 6.61
CA GLY A 77 13.66 -5.26 6.36
C GLY A 77 13.43 -5.75 4.92
N LYS A 78 13.91 -6.96 4.61
CA LYS A 78 13.87 -7.62 3.28
C LYS A 78 12.49 -7.68 2.61
N ARG A 79 11.39 -7.66 3.39
CA ARG A 79 10.02 -7.66 2.85
C ARG A 79 9.68 -6.37 2.10
N PHE A 80 10.44 -5.29 2.27
CA PHE A 80 10.23 -4.03 1.56
C PHE A 80 10.62 -4.11 0.07
N LEU A 81 11.81 -4.61 -0.25
CA LEU A 81 12.32 -4.83 -1.63
C LEU A 81 11.36 -5.66 -2.49
N THR A 82 10.84 -6.75 -1.91
CA THR A 82 9.91 -7.65 -2.60
C THR A 82 8.62 -6.91 -2.95
N LYS A 83 8.08 -6.11 -2.02
CA LYS A 83 6.90 -5.29 -2.30
C LYS A 83 7.20 -4.11 -3.22
N TYR A 84 8.43 -3.55 -3.23
CA TYR A 84 8.82 -2.46 -4.13
C TYR A 84 8.77 -2.88 -5.62
N LYS A 85 9.30 -4.06 -5.96
CA LYS A 85 9.24 -4.59 -7.33
C LYS A 85 7.81 -4.71 -7.84
N SER A 86 6.90 -5.22 -7.00
CA SER A 86 5.46 -5.29 -7.30
C SER A 86 4.82 -3.90 -7.44
N ARG A 87 5.23 -2.92 -6.62
CA ARG A 87 4.74 -1.53 -6.68
C ARG A 87 5.15 -0.82 -7.96
N LYS A 88 6.42 -0.91 -8.36
CA LYS A 88 6.92 -0.30 -9.61
C LYS A 88 6.09 -0.78 -10.82
N SER A 89 5.85 -2.09 -10.92
CA SER A 89 5.01 -2.69 -11.97
C SER A 89 3.56 -2.20 -11.92
N PHE A 90 2.97 -2.04 -10.73
CA PHE A 90 1.62 -1.53 -10.55
C PHE A 90 1.42 -0.12 -11.13
N TYR A 91 2.41 0.77 -11.00
CA TYR A 91 2.32 2.12 -11.56
C TYR A 91 2.44 2.16 -13.08
N GLN A 92 3.40 1.41 -13.62
CA GLN A 92 3.63 1.37 -15.07
C GLN A 92 2.41 0.82 -15.81
N ASN A 93 1.70 -0.15 -15.24
CA ASN A 93 0.50 -0.75 -15.82
C ASN A 93 -0.77 0.11 -15.70
N ARG A 94 -0.77 1.19 -14.91
CA ARG A 94 -1.92 2.10 -14.74
C ARG A 94 -1.80 3.38 -15.57
N GLN A 95 -0.69 3.58 -16.26
CA GLN A 95 -0.41 4.72 -17.14
C GLN A 95 -0.64 4.37 -18.64
N ASN A 96 -1.04 3.13 -18.93
CA ASN A 96 -1.50 2.63 -20.24
C ASN A 96 -2.99 2.27 -20.15
#